data_AF-A0A5M0K7U4-F1
#
_entry.id   AF-A0A5M0K7U4-F1
#
_cell.length_a   1.000
_cell.length_b   1.000
_cell.length_c   1.000
_cell.angle_alpha   90.00
_cell.angle_beta   90.00
_cell.angle_gamma   90.00
#
_symmetry.space_group_name_H-M   'P 1'
#
loop_
_entity.id
_entity.type
_entity.pdbx_description
1 polymer ?
#
loop_
_entity_poly.entity_id
_entity_poly.type
_entity_poly.pdbx_seq_one_letter_code
_entity_poly.pdbx_strand_id
1 'polypeptide(L)'
;MTNQIQIQNENIHQNLYKNEINHYESTITTQNNENKTKQELKYKKTKRKIKEKKEVGITTEVIGTETYYRKLENGTLEPVEVELIQKKVSHTLKGGWRRVYMENFMELVTGIYGNMKQLEVVDFILSNLNSDNQFVYTQTQISEKTKISFPTINKIFQYLIDSDFMRKKGAIYIVNPKYVCAFGSDKKNQKILIEYSESKEPTLFDDLE
;
A
#
# COMPACT_ATOMS: atom_id res chain seq x y z
N MET A 1 25.18 16.27 79.04
CA MET A 1 25.60 15.05 78.32
C MET A 1 24.45 14.33 77.58
N THR A 2 23.24 14.89 77.53
CA THR A 2 22.06 14.20 76.93
C THR A 2 21.81 14.57 75.46
N ASN A 3 22.20 15.78 75.01
CA ASN A 3 21.95 16.24 73.63
C ASN A 3 22.88 15.65 72.56
N GLN A 4 24.06 15.13 72.91
CA GLN A 4 24.96 14.50 71.92
C GLN A 4 24.58 13.04 71.62
N ILE A 5 23.97 12.35 72.58
CA ILE A 5 23.51 10.96 72.43
C ILE A 5 22.24 10.90 71.56
N GLN A 6 21.35 11.89 71.69
CA GLN A 6 20.10 11.95 70.91
C GLN A 6 20.35 12.25 69.42
N ILE A 7 21.30 13.14 69.11
CA ILE A 7 21.72 13.48 67.74
C ILE A 7 22.48 12.31 67.08
N GLN A 8 23.25 11.51 67.84
CA GLN A 8 23.90 10.31 67.31
C GLN A 8 22.88 9.21 66.97
N ASN A 9 21.85 9.01 67.79
CA ASN A 9 20.83 7.97 67.56
C ASN A 9 19.90 8.28 66.38
N GLU A 10 19.54 9.54 66.14
CA GLU A 10 18.75 9.94 64.96
C GLU A 10 19.54 9.78 63.64
N ASN A 11 20.84 10.06 63.65
CA ASN A 11 21.70 9.86 62.48
C ASN A 11 21.93 8.37 62.15
N ILE A 12 21.91 7.47 63.14
CA ILE A 12 21.99 6.02 62.92
C ILE A 12 20.69 5.50 62.30
N HIS A 13 19.53 5.93 62.80
CA HIS A 13 18.23 5.54 62.25
C HIS A 13 18.01 6.03 60.81
N GLN A 14 18.42 7.25 60.48
CA GLN A 14 18.31 7.81 59.12
C GLN A 14 19.26 7.11 58.12
N ASN A 15 20.44 6.67 58.57
CA ASN A 15 21.37 5.91 57.73
C ASN A 15 20.94 4.45 57.52
N LEU A 16 20.30 3.82 58.51
CA LEU A 16 19.71 2.48 58.36
C LEU A 16 18.55 2.50 57.35
N TYR A 17 17.66 3.50 57.44
CA TYR A 17 16.53 3.65 56.49
C TYR A 17 17.00 3.93 55.05
N LYS A 18 18.04 4.75 54.86
CA LYS A 18 18.63 5.00 53.52
C LYS A 18 19.30 3.77 52.92
N ASN A 19 19.94 2.94 53.73
CA ASN A 19 20.58 1.71 53.26
C ASN A 19 19.55 0.62 52.89
N GLU A 20 18.44 0.53 53.61
CA GLU A 20 17.34 -0.37 53.26
C GLU A 20 16.66 0.05 51.94
N ILE A 21 16.37 1.35 51.75
CA ILE A 21 15.81 1.88 50.50
C ILE A 21 16.73 1.60 49.30
N ASN A 22 18.05 1.82 49.44
CA ASN A 22 19.02 1.51 48.38
C ASN A 22 19.09 0.01 48.04
N HIS A 23 18.88 -0.88 49.03
CA HIS A 23 18.81 -2.32 48.81
C HIS A 23 17.52 -2.73 48.06
N TYR A 24 16.38 -2.12 48.40
CA TYR A 24 15.12 -2.31 47.67
C TYR A 24 15.17 -1.74 46.24
N GLU A 25 15.81 -0.59 46.02
CA GLU A 25 15.95 -0.01 44.67
C GLU A 25 16.91 -0.82 43.78
N SER A 26 17.98 -1.38 44.34
CA SER A 26 18.90 -2.26 43.60
C SER A 26 18.26 -3.61 43.21
N THR A 27 17.40 -4.17 44.06
CA THR A 27 16.69 -5.43 43.80
C THR A 27 15.58 -5.25 42.76
N ILE A 28 14.85 -4.13 42.78
CA ILE A 28 13.84 -3.78 41.76
C ILE A 28 14.50 -3.53 40.39
N THR A 29 15.66 -2.86 40.35
CA THR A 29 16.39 -2.60 39.11
C THR A 29 16.95 -3.89 38.48
N THR A 30 17.41 -4.82 39.32
CA THR A 30 17.94 -6.12 38.87
C THR A 30 16.80 -7.03 38.34
N GLN A 31 15.65 -7.07 39.02
CA GLN A 31 14.48 -7.82 38.55
C GLN A 31 13.90 -7.24 37.25
N ASN A 32 13.88 -5.91 37.09
CA ASN A 32 13.39 -5.26 35.87
C ASN A 32 14.32 -5.49 34.66
N ASN A 33 15.63 -5.55 34.87
CA ASN A 33 16.59 -5.82 33.80
C ASN A 33 16.59 -7.31 33.37
N GLU A 34 16.43 -8.24 34.32
CA GLU A 34 16.23 -9.66 34.00
C GLU A 34 14.91 -9.92 33.27
N ASN A 35 13.83 -9.22 33.64
CA ASN A 35 12.54 -9.35 32.96
C ASN A 35 12.57 -8.76 31.54
N LYS A 36 13.28 -7.64 31.33
CA LYS A 36 13.53 -7.09 29.98
C LYS A 36 14.34 -8.05 29.12
N THR A 37 15.43 -8.63 29.63
CA THR A 37 16.24 -9.59 28.85
C THR A 37 15.53 -10.93 28.65
N LYS A 38 14.77 -11.43 29.62
CA LYS A 38 13.94 -12.65 29.44
C LYS A 38 12.78 -12.41 28.46
N GLN A 39 12.18 -11.22 28.45
CA GLN A 39 11.19 -10.83 27.43
C GLN A 39 11.84 -10.64 26.05
N GLU A 40 12.99 -9.98 25.95
CA GLU A 40 13.74 -9.85 24.68
C GLU A 40 14.26 -11.20 24.16
N LEU A 41 14.66 -12.12 25.05
CA LEU A 41 15.04 -13.50 24.71
C LEU A 41 13.83 -14.35 24.31
N LYS A 42 12.65 -14.14 24.94
CA LYS A 42 11.37 -14.74 24.48
C LYS A 42 10.95 -14.19 23.11
N TYR A 43 11.11 -12.89 22.86
CA TYR A 43 10.85 -12.25 21.56
C TYR A 43 11.88 -12.62 20.48
N LYS A 44 13.09 -13.04 20.85
CA LYS A 44 14.13 -13.46 19.88
C LYS A 44 14.21 -14.96 19.56
N LYS A 45 13.44 -15.84 20.22
CA LYS A 45 13.53 -17.30 20.01
C LYS A 45 12.22 -18.02 19.69
N THR A 46 11.36 -17.46 18.83
CA THR A 46 10.44 -18.28 18.01
C THR A 46 10.18 -17.66 16.62
N LYS A 47 11.24 -17.33 15.86
CA LYS A 47 11.11 -17.32 14.39
C LYS A 47 11.26 -18.75 13.88
N ARG A 48 10.26 -19.60 14.14
CA ARG A 48 10.05 -20.75 13.24
C ARG A 48 9.80 -20.11 11.88
N LYS A 49 10.60 -20.46 10.86
CA LYS A 49 10.25 -20.17 9.46
C LYS A 49 8.93 -20.87 9.17
N ILE A 50 7.82 -20.19 9.46
CA ILE A 50 6.55 -20.48 8.83
C ILE A 50 6.86 -20.28 7.35
N LYS A 51 6.76 -21.35 6.54
CA LYS A 51 6.74 -21.19 5.09
C LYS A 51 5.57 -20.23 4.83
N GLU A 52 5.87 -18.96 4.56
CA GLU A 52 4.87 -18.00 4.14
C GLU A 52 4.10 -18.66 3.00
N LYS A 53 2.81 -18.88 3.23
CA LYS A 53 1.92 -19.30 2.16
C LYS A 53 2.06 -18.20 1.12
N LYS A 54 2.59 -18.50 -0.07
CA LYS A 54 2.70 -17.49 -1.13
C LYS A 54 1.31 -16.93 -1.35
N GLU A 55 1.06 -15.73 -0.87
CA GLU A 55 -0.23 -15.07 -1.08
C GLU A 55 -0.35 -14.83 -2.59
N VAL A 56 -1.41 -15.39 -3.17
CA VAL A 56 -1.68 -15.31 -4.59
C VAL A 56 -2.71 -14.22 -4.79
N GLY A 57 -2.29 -12.97 -4.93
CA GLY A 57 -3.24 -11.87 -5.05
C GLY A 57 -2.64 -10.50 -4.76
N ILE A 58 -3.54 -9.52 -4.75
CA ILE A 58 -3.32 -8.20 -4.19
C ILE A 58 -3.87 -8.27 -2.75
N THR A 59 -2.99 -8.18 -1.77
CA THR A 59 -3.35 -8.18 -0.35
C THR A 59 -3.32 -6.76 0.17
N THR A 60 -4.32 -6.39 0.96
CA THR A 60 -4.42 -5.09 1.61
C THR A 60 -4.08 -5.28 3.08
N GLU A 61 -2.97 -4.71 3.54
CA GLU A 61 -2.57 -4.69 4.95
C GLU A 61 -2.78 -3.28 5.50
N VAL A 62 -3.49 -3.17 6.62
CA VAL A 62 -3.57 -1.92 7.39
C VAL A 62 -2.30 -1.83 8.23
N ILE A 63 -1.44 -0.83 7.97
CA ILE A 63 -0.16 -0.68 8.65
C ILE A 63 -0.33 0.04 10.00
N GLY A 64 -1.29 0.96 10.08
CA GLY A 64 -1.54 1.76 11.27
C GLY A 64 -2.57 2.87 11.03
N THR A 65 -2.77 3.71 12.03
CA THR A 65 -3.65 4.88 11.97
C THR A 65 -2.82 6.14 12.19
N GLU A 66 -3.03 7.15 11.36
CA GLU A 66 -2.44 8.49 11.50
C GLU A 66 -3.54 9.55 11.60
N THR A 67 -3.38 10.52 12.50
CA THR A 67 -4.34 11.62 12.66
C THR A 67 -3.88 12.84 11.86
N TYR A 68 -4.67 13.26 10.87
CA TYR A 68 -4.46 14.48 10.08
C TYR A 68 -5.43 15.57 10.51
N TYR A 69 -5.05 16.84 10.40
CA TYR A 69 -5.95 17.95 10.77
C TYR A 69 -6.53 18.61 9.52
N ARG A 70 -7.86 18.57 9.36
CA ARG A 70 -8.55 19.28 8.28
C ARG A 70 -8.90 20.69 8.73
N LYS A 71 -8.56 21.70 7.91
CA LYS A 71 -8.95 23.09 8.16
C LYS A 71 -10.37 23.33 7.67
N LEU A 72 -11.25 23.73 8.57
CA LEU A 72 -12.64 24.11 8.29
C LEU A 72 -12.70 25.57 7.79
N GLU A 73 -13.82 25.95 7.16
CA GLU A 73 -14.04 27.31 6.63
C GLU A 73 -13.94 28.41 7.71
N ASN A 74 -14.23 28.06 8.97
CA ASN A 74 -14.09 28.94 10.13
C ASN A 74 -12.66 29.05 10.69
N GLY A 75 -11.68 28.39 10.05
CA GLY A 75 -10.27 28.40 10.46
C GLY A 75 -9.89 27.39 11.53
N THR A 76 -10.85 26.64 12.09
CA THR A 76 -10.61 25.58 13.09
C THR A 76 -10.03 24.33 12.44
N LEU A 77 -9.14 23.64 13.16
CA LEU A 77 -8.55 22.37 12.73
C LEU A 77 -9.28 21.19 13.40
N GLU A 78 -9.85 20.29 12.61
CA GLU A 78 -10.52 19.07 13.10
C GLU A 78 -9.60 17.85 12.90
N PRO A 79 -9.36 17.02 13.94
CA PRO A 79 -8.59 15.79 13.80
C PRO A 79 -9.40 14.74 13.03
N VAL A 80 -8.82 14.24 11.96
CA VAL A 80 -9.32 13.16 11.11
C VAL A 80 -8.37 11.97 11.28
N GLU A 81 -8.86 10.90 11.88
CA GLU A 81 -8.12 9.64 11.94
C GLU A 81 -8.20 8.94 10.58
N VAL A 82 -7.04 8.67 9.99
CA VAL A 82 -6.89 8.03 8.69
C VAL A 82 -6.16 6.71 8.89
N GLU A 83 -6.75 5.62 8.41
CA GLU A 83 -6.08 4.32 8.34
C GLU A 83 -5.09 4.29 7.18
N LEU A 84 -3.82 4.05 7.50
CA LEU A 84 -2.77 3.82 6.51
C LEU A 84 -2.88 2.40 5.98
N ILE A 85 -3.26 2.31 4.72
CA ILE A 85 -3.45 1.05 4.01
C ILE A 85 -2.29 0.85 3.02
N GLN A 86 -1.55 -0.25 3.15
CA GLN A 86 -0.59 -0.68 2.14
C GLN A 86 -1.12 -1.88 1.36
N LYS A 87 -1.13 -1.72 0.05
CA LYS A 87 -1.46 -2.80 -0.88
C LYS A 87 -0.18 -3.48 -1.30
N LYS A 88 -0.01 -4.75 -0.93
CA LYS A 88 1.06 -5.61 -1.42
C LYS A 88 0.55 -6.42 -2.59
N VAL A 89 1.27 -6.38 -3.70
CA VAL A 89 0.94 -7.16 -4.87
C VAL A 89 1.92 -8.32 -4.99
N SER A 90 1.40 -9.55 -5.06
CA SER A 90 2.24 -10.69 -5.38
C SER A 90 2.76 -10.59 -6.82
N HIS A 91 4.06 -10.44 -6.99
CA HIS A 91 4.66 -10.27 -8.32
C HIS A 91 4.77 -11.57 -9.15
N THR A 92 4.23 -12.67 -8.61
CA THR A 92 4.12 -13.97 -9.30
C THR A 92 2.73 -14.21 -9.91
N LEU A 93 1.85 -13.21 -9.83
CA LEU A 93 0.50 -13.29 -10.39
C LEU A 93 0.55 -13.56 -11.89
N LYS A 94 -0.26 -14.53 -12.34
CA LYS A 94 -0.51 -14.75 -13.77
C LYS A 94 -1.24 -13.53 -14.36
N GLY A 95 -1.13 -13.36 -15.68
CA GLY A 95 -1.82 -12.29 -16.43
C GLY A 95 -3.36 -12.30 -16.24
N GLY A 96 -4.02 -11.25 -16.76
CA GLY A 96 -5.47 -11.11 -16.67
C GLY A 96 -5.97 -10.44 -15.38
N TRP A 97 -7.20 -10.78 -14.98
CA TRP A 97 -7.95 -10.19 -13.87
C TRP A 97 -7.23 -10.18 -12.51
N ARG A 98 -6.31 -11.11 -12.28
CA ARG A 98 -5.58 -11.21 -11.00
C ARG A 98 -4.71 -9.99 -10.71
N ARG A 99 -4.38 -9.22 -11.75
CA ARG A 99 -3.56 -8.01 -11.67
C ARG A 99 -4.38 -6.73 -11.49
N VAL A 100 -5.69 -6.82 -11.48
CA VAL A 100 -6.59 -5.66 -11.48
C VAL A 100 -6.85 -5.20 -10.05
N TYR A 101 -6.67 -3.92 -9.78
CA TYR A 101 -7.12 -3.27 -8.56
C TYR A 101 -8.64 -3.07 -8.64
N MET A 102 -9.39 -4.05 -8.12
CA MET A 102 -10.85 -4.10 -8.32
C MET A 102 -11.56 -2.83 -7.86
N GLU A 103 -11.14 -2.24 -6.75
CA GLU A 103 -11.69 -0.98 -6.21
C GLU A 103 -11.76 0.13 -7.26
N ASN A 104 -10.64 0.40 -7.93
CA ASN A 104 -10.57 1.43 -8.98
C ASN A 104 -11.28 0.96 -10.25
N PHE A 105 -11.25 -0.34 -10.52
CA PHE A 105 -11.82 -0.91 -11.74
C PHE A 105 -13.35 -0.99 -11.72
N MET A 106 -14.00 -1.05 -10.55
CA MET A 106 -15.45 -1.12 -10.44
C MET A 106 -16.13 0.06 -11.12
N GLU A 107 -15.59 1.27 -10.98
CA GLU A 107 -16.08 2.47 -11.65
C GLU A 107 -16.14 2.28 -13.17
N LEU A 108 -15.06 1.73 -13.74
CA LEU A 108 -14.94 1.46 -15.16
C LEU A 108 -15.90 0.37 -15.65
N VAL A 109 -16.16 -0.66 -14.83
CA VAL A 109 -17.10 -1.76 -15.16
C VAL A 109 -18.53 -1.26 -15.31
N THR A 110 -18.94 -0.24 -14.54
CA THR A 110 -20.33 0.26 -14.61
C THR A 110 -20.73 0.71 -16.01
N GLY A 111 -19.80 1.30 -16.78
CA GLY A 111 -20.05 1.69 -18.17
C GLY A 111 -20.02 0.54 -19.19
N ILE A 112 -19.55 -0.66 -18.81
CA ILE A 112 -19.35 -1.81 -19.70
C ILE A 112 -20.33 -2.95 -19.40
N TYR A 113 -20.90 -3.02 -18.19
CA TYR A 113 -21.62 -4.19 -17.68
C TYR A 113 -22.78 -4.66 -18.56
N GLY A 114 -23.40 -3.76 -19.34
CA GLY A 114 -24.51 -4.08 -20.24
C GLY A 114 -24.10 -4.81 -21.54
N ASN A 115 -22.81 -4.96 -21.84
CA ASN A 115 -22.34 -5.53 -23.09
C ASN A 115 -21.24 -6.59 -22.88
N MET A 116 -21.65 -7.86 -22.89
CA MET A 116 -20.75 -9.00 -22.65
C MET A 116 -19.56 -9.04 -23.63
N LYS A 117 -19.76 -8.63 -24.89
CA LYS A 117 -18.67 -8.59 -25.88
C LYS A 117 -17.62 -7.54 -25.54
N GLN A 118 -18.01 -6.40 -24.97
CA GLN A 118 -17.04 -5.40 -24.55
C GLN A 118 -16.23 -5.89 -23.35
N LEU A 119 -16.87 -6.61 -22.43
CA LEU A 119 -16.18 -7.27 -21.31
C LEU A 119 -15.17 -8.32 -21.80
N GLU A 120 -15.51 -9.10 -22.82
CA GLU A 120 -14.59 -10.05 -23.47
C GLU A 120 -13.37 -9.34 -24.10
N VAL A 121 -13.56 -8.17 -24.71
CA VAL A 121 -12.43 -7.37 -25.22
C VAL A 121 -11.53 -6.91 -24.07
N VAL A 122 -12.10 -6.50 -22.94
CA VAL A 122 -11.32 -6.08 -21.77
C VAL A 122 -10.56 -7.26 -21.15
N ASP A 123 -11.20 -8.42 -21.02
CA ASP A 123 -10.54 -9.66 -20.60
C ASP A 123 -9.37 -10.01 -21.53
N PHE A 124 -9.57 -9.88 -22.85
CA PHE A 124 -8.52 -10.09 -23.84
C PHE A 124 -7.36 -9.12 -23.65
N ILE A 125 -7.63 -7.82 -23.40
CA ILE A 125 -6.59 -6.82 -23.12
C ILE A 125 -5.79 -7.24 -21.89
N LEU A 126 -6.46 -7.46 -20.76
CA LEU A 126 -5.82 -7.79 -19.47
C LEU A 126 -4.97 -9.06 -19.54
N SER A 127 -5.42 -10.05 -20.31
CA SER A 127 -4.73 -11.33 -20.49
C SER A 127 -3.48 -11.21 -21.38
N ASN A 128 -3.39 -10.17 -22.21
CA ASN A 128 -2.33 -9.96 -23.19
C ASN A 128 -1.40 -8.78 -22.87
N LEU A 129 -1.45 -8.26 -21.64
CA LEU A 129 -0.52 -7.22 -21.19
C LEU A 129 0.87 -7.80 -20.96
N ASN A 130 1.88 -7.10 -21.48
CA ASN A 130 3.27 -7.44 -21.22
C ASN A 130 3.71 -7.02 -19.80
N SER A 131 5.01 -7.19 -19.53
CA SER A 131 5.60 -6.87 -18.23
C SER A 131 5.56 -5.39 -17.86
N ASP A 132 5.38 -4.52 -18.85
CA ASP A 132 5.41 -3.05 -18.76
C ASP A 132 4.00 -2.45 -18.91
N ASN A 133 2.95 -3.26 -18.71
CA ASN A 133 1.54 -2.89 -18.91
C ASN A 133 1.21 -2.39 -20.32
N GLN A 134 1.96 -2.83 -21.31
CA GLN A 134 1.71 -2.47 -22.70
C GLN A 134 0.89 -3.56 -23.38
N PHE A 135 -0.04 -3.11 -24.21
CA PHE A 135 -0.88 -3.89 -25.09
C PHE A 135 -0.51 -3.60 -26.55
N VAL A 136 -0.07 -4.64 -27.26
CA VAL A 136 0.63 -4.51 -28.56
C VAL A 136 -0.26 -4.96 -29.75
N TYR A 137 -1.51 -5.36 -29.50
CA TYR A 137 -2.40 -5.81 -30.56
C TYR A 137 -3.16 -4.63 -31.20
N THR A 138 -3.35 -4.74 -32.51
CA THR A 138 -4.23 -3.84 -33.29
C THR A 138 -5.69 -4.26 -33.15
N GLN A 139 -6.62 -3.33 -33.34
CA GLN A 139 -8.06 -3.63 -33.29
C GLN A 139 -8.48 -4.70 -34.31
N THR A 140 -7.83 -4.75 -35.49
CA THR A 140 -8.05 -5.79 -36.51
C THR A 140 -7.67 -7.17 -35.99
N GLN A 141 -6.48 -7.32 -35.40
CA GLN A 141 -6.02 -8.58 -34.82
C GLN A 141 -6.93 -9.05 -33.68
N ILE A 142 -7.46 -8.13 -32.88
CA ILE A 142 -8.42 -8.45 -31.83
C ILE A 142 -9.69 -9.01 -32.47
N SER A 143 -10.23 -8.33 -33.48
CA SER A 143 -11.45 -8.74 -34.18
C SER A 143 -11.35 -10.16 -34.75
N GLU A 144 -10.21 -10.50 -35.35
CA GLU A 144 -9.95 -11.84 -35.89
C GLU A 144 -9.89 -12.91 -34.78
N LYS A 145 -9.23 -12.58 -33.65
CA LYS A 145 -9.02 -13.53 -32.54
C LYS A 145 -10.26 -13.75 -31.69
N THR A 146 -11.01 -12.68 -31.40
CA THR A 146 -12.21 -12.73 -30.55
C THR A 146 -13.50 -12.92 -31.34
N LYS A 147 -13.45 -12.76 -32.67
CA LYS A 147 -14.62 -12.76 -33.58
C LYS A 147 -15.64 -11.67 -33.22
N ILE A 148 -15.20 -10.60 -32.56
CA ILE A 148 -16.02 -9.45 -32.21
C ILE A 148 -15.92 -8.41 -33.32
N SER A 149 -17.05 -7.80 -33.66
CA SER A 149 -17.09 -6.80 -34.73
C SER A 149 -16.24 -5.57 -34.40
N PHE A 150 -15.54 -5.05 -35.40
CA PHE A 150 -14.70 -3.86 -35.30
C PHE A 150 -15.40 -2.64 -34.65
N PRO A 151 -16.69 -2.32 -34.96
CA PRO A 151 -17.37 -1.21 -34.30
C PRO A 151 -17.50 -1.38 -32.78
N THR A 152 -17.71 -2.59 -32.29
CA THR A 152 -17.76 -2.88 -30.84
C THR A 152 -16.41 -2.66 -30.19
N ILE A 153 -15.34 -3.14 -30.84
CA ILE A 153 -13.96 -2.96 -30.38
C ILE A 153 -13.60 -1.47 -30.34
N ASN A 154 -13.91 -0.73 -31.42
CA ASN A 154 -13.59 0.69 -31.46
C ASN A 154 -14.35 1.48 -30.36
N LYS A 155 -15.64 1.18 -30.15
CA LYS A 155 -16.43 1.81 -29.07
C LYS A 155 -15.82 1.58 -27.68
N ILE A 156 -15.41 0.35 -27.37
CA ILE A 156 -14.82 0.08 -26.06
C ILE A 156 -13.42 0.68 -25.93
N PHE A 157 -12.62 0.69 -26.99
CA PHE A 157 -11.31 1.36 -26.99
C PHE A 157 -11.44 2.84 -26.70
N GLN A 158 -12.40 3.52 -27.32
CA GLN A 158 -12.67 4.93 -27.06
C GLN A 158 -13.04 5.15 -25.59
N TYR A 159 -14.00 4.38 -25.06
CA TYR A 159 -14.42 4.47 -23.66
C TYR A 159 -13.25 4.26 -22.67
N LEU A 160 -12.39 3.28 -22.92
CA LEU A 160 -11.23 3.00 -22.07
C LEU A 160 -10.18 4.12 -22.12
N ILE A 161 -10.03 4.80 -23.25
CA ILE A 161 -9.14 5.97 -23.38
C ILE A 161 -9.74 7.17 -22.66
N ASP A 162 -11.02 7.44 -22.89
CA ASP A 162 -11.75 8.57 -22.28
C ASP A 162 -11.81 8.43 -20.75
N SER A 163 -11.88 7.20 -20.25
CA SER A 163 -11.88 6.88 -18.81
C SER A 163 -10.47 6.86 -18.19
N ASP A 164 -9.42 7.27 -18.93
CA ASP A 164 -8.01 7.24 -18.51
C ASP A 164 -7.51 5.87 -18.03
N PHE A 165 -8.12 4.79 -18.53
CA PHE A 165 -7.67 3.42 -18.25
C PHE A 165 -6.44 3.04 -19.08
N MET A 166 -6.40 3.52 -20.33
CA MET A 166 -5.26 3.28 -21.22
C MET A 166 -5.01 4.48 -22.13
N ARG A 167 -3.75 4.65 -22.55
CA ARG A 167 -3.33 5.67 -23.51
C ARG A 167 -2.59 5.06 -24.67
N LYS A 168 -2.74 5.67 -25.84
CA LYS A 168 -1.99 5.28 -27.02
C LYS A 168 -0.62 5.95 -27.00
N LYS A 169 0.46 5.17 -27.13
CA LYS A 169 1.83 5.66 -27.31
C LYS A 169 2.37 5.05 -28.61
N GLY A 170 2.39 5.83 -29.67
CA GLY A 170 2.74 5.33 -31.01
C GLY A 170 1.80 4.22 -31.48
N ALA A 171 2.33 3.01 -31.67
CA ALA A 171 1.58 1.83 -32.13
C ALA A 171 1.04 0.93 -31.00
N ILE A 172 1.37 1.23 -29.74
CA ILE A 172 0.99 0.42 -28.58
C ILE A 172 0.06 1.20 -27.65
N TYR A 173 -0.66 0.47 -26.79
CA TYR A 173 -1.44 1.06 -25.72
C TYR A 173 -0.77 0.76 -24.38
N ILE A 174 -0.62 1.77 -23.53
CA ILE A 174 -0.13 1.62 -22.15
C ILE A 174 -1.34 1.65 -21.23
N VAL A 175 -1.47 0.65 -20.36
CA VAL A 175 -2.53 0.58 -19.35
C VAL A 175 -2.06 1.26 -18.07
N ASN A 176 -2.92 2.09 -17.52
CA ASN A 176 -2.67 2.89 -16.33
C ASN A 176 -2.44 1.98 -15.09
N PRO A 177 -1.29 2.13 -14.40
CA PRO A 177 -0.99 1.37 -13.18
C PRO A 177 -1.99 1.58 -12.03
N LYS A 178 -2.82 2.62 -12.07
CA LYS A 178 -3.94 2.82 -11.13
C LYS A 178 -4.93 1.65 -11.17
N TYR A 179 -5.13 1.03 -12.32
CA TYR A 179 -6.10 -0.06 -12.50
C TYR A 179 -5.44 -1.43 -12.55
N VAL A 180 -4.22 -1.54 -13.08
CA VAL A 180 -3.55 -2.83 -13.27
C VAL A 180 -2.11 -2.80 -12.78
N CYS A 181 -1.75 -3.73 -11.90
CA CYS A 181 -0.38 -3.85 -11.41
C CYS A 181 0.58 -4.41 -12.47
N ALA A 182 1.78 -3.85 -12.57
CA ALA A 182 2.85 -4.37 -13.41
C ALA A 182 3.41 -5.70 -12.88
N PHE A 183 3.94 -6.53 -13.78
CA PHE A 183 4.71 -7.71 -13.38
C PHE A 183 6.04 -7.28 -12.74
N GLY A 184 6.43 -7.92 -11.63
CA GLY A 184 7.81 -7.86 -11.13
C GLY A 184 8.01 -7.12 -9.82
N SER A 185 7.98 -5.78 -9.77
CA SER A 185 8.23 -5.04 -8.52
C SER A 185 7.44 -3.74 -8.46
N ASP A 186 7.16 -3.25 -7.25
CA ASP A 186 6.48 -1.97 -7.04
C ASP A 186 7.26 -0.79 -7.65
N LYS A 187 8.60 -0.83 -7.62
CA LYS A 187 9.45 0.16 -8.30
C LYS A 187 9.17 0.23 -9.80
N LYS A 188 8.90 -0.92 -10.42
CA LYS A 188 8.55 -0.99 -11.83
C LYS A 188 7.18 -0.37 -12.08
N ASN A 189 6.22 -0.66 -11.21
CA ASN A 189 4.87 -0.08 -11.29
C ASN A 189 4.91 1.45 -11.15
N GLN A 190 5.75 1.98 -10.24
CA GLN A 190 5.99 3.42 -10.11
C GLN A 190 6.61 4.03 -11.38
N LYS A 191 7.62 3.36 -11.97
CA LYS A 191 8.23 3.83 -13.22
C LYS A 191 7.19 3.96 -14.34
N ILE A 192 6.35 2.92 -14.52
CA ILE A 192 5.30 2.92 -15.55
C ILE A 192 4.27 4.02 -15.26
N LEU A 193 3.97 4.30 -13.99
CA LEU A 193 3.03 5.35 -13.63
C LEU A 193 3.56 6.73 -14.01
N ILE A 194 4.85 6.99 -13.75
CA ILE A 194 5.53 8.23 -14.14
C ILE A 194 5.48 8.38 -15.67
N GLU A 195 5.90 7.34 -16.40
CA GLU A 195 5.87 7.33 -17.87
C GLU A 195 4.44 7.54 -18.42
N TYR A 196 3.43 6.95 -17.77
CA TYR A 196 2.03 7.12 -18.13
C TYR A 196 1.57 8.56 -17.91
N SER A 197 1.93 9.20 -16.78
CA SER A 197 1.60 10.59 -16.52
C SER A 197 2.26 11.56 -17.50
N GLU A 198 3.53 11.33 -17.85
CA GLU A 198 4.29 12.14 -18.80
C GLU A 198 3.80 11.97 -20.24
N SER A 199 3.22 10.81 -20.57
CA SER A 199 2.65 10.55 -21.90
C SER A 199 1.33 11.28 -22.17
N LYS A 200 0.85 12.11 -21.23
CA LYS A 200 -0.23 13.05 -21.52
C LYS A 200 0.33 14.07 -22.51
N GLU A 201 -0.10 14.00 -23.76
CA GLU A 201 0.19 15.06 -24.73
C GLU A 201 -0.18 16.39 -24.06
N PRO A 202 0.73 17.38 -24.01
CA PRO A 202 0.38 18.69 -23.51
C PRO A 202 -0.78 19.20 -24.36
N THR A 203 -1.89 19.49 -23.71
CA THR A 203 -2.97 20.18 -24.40
C THR A 203 -2.46 21.57 -24.74
N LEU A 204 -2.86 22.11 -25.89
CA LEU A 204 -2.40 23.44 -26.38
C LEU A 204 -2.61 24.59 -25.37
N PHE A 205 -3.35 24.33 -24.29
CA PHE A 205 -3.71 25.27 -23.24
C PHE A 205 -2.90 25.09 -21.94
N ASP A 206 -2.10 24.03 -21.80
CA ASP A 206 -1.32 23.78 -20.58
C ASP A 206 -0.14 24.77 -20.41
N ASP A 207 0.27 25.48 -21.47
CA ASP A 207 1.35 26.49 -21.45
C ASP A 207 0.86 27.93 -21.18
N LEU A 208 -0.43 28.14 -20.87
CA LEU A 208 -1.04 29.46 -20.70
C LEU A 208 -1.34 29.87 -19.24
N GLU A 209 -0.90 29.09 -18.25
CA GLU A 209 -1.02 29.43 -16.81
C GLU A 209 0.27 30.04 -16.22
#